data_AF-D6MY49-F1
#
_entry.id   AF-D6MY49-F1
#
_cell.length_a   1.000
_cell.length_b   1.000
_cell.length_c   1.000
_cell.angle_alpha   90.00
_cell.angle_beta   90.00
_cell.angle_gamma   90.00
#
_symmetry.space_group_name_H-M   'P 1'
#
loop_
_entity.id
_entity.type
_entity.pdbx_description
1 polymer ?
#
loop_
_entity_poly.entity_id
_entity_poly.type
_entity_poly.pdbx_seq_one_letter_code
_entity_poly.pdbx_strand_id
1 'polypeptide(L)'
;MKPNEVWVKLSEGGLYSHKTNFYAVIRKLKRGGYSLRWVERGFNGYTVSSKTQRFEKLEDIFDEVPPEDIYKAIKNHPEKKAREVWEEEFLLLGKLLGRPVSGWKPNPKPTRQVSLLEVVS
;
A
#
# COMPACT_ATOMS: atom_id res chain seq x y z
N MET A 1 -4.46 14.23 1.37
CA MET A 1 -4.39 13.23 0.27
C MET A 1 -5.73 12.50 0.24
N LYS A 2 -6.18 11.89 -0.86
CA LYS A 2 -7.44 11.13 -0.77
C LYS A 2 -7.18 9.78 -0.10
N PRO A 3 -8.07 9.27 0.79
CA PRO A 3 -7.84 7.98 1.46
C PRO A 3 -7.69 6.79 0.50
N ASN A 4 -8.26 6.88 -0.69
CA ASN A 4 -8.21 5.84 -1.72
C ASN A 4 -7.06 6.03 -2.73
N GLU A 5 -6.10 6.89 -2.43
CA GLU A 5 -4.99 7.24 -3.32
C GLU A 5 -3.67 7.20 -2.55
N VAL A 6 -2.70 6.46 -3.07
CA VAL A 6 -1.39 6.25 -2.47
C VAL A 6 -0.34 6.82 -3.42
N TRP A 7 0.58 7.60 -2.88
CA TRP A 7 1.71 8.16 -3.61
C TRP A 7 2.98 7.41 -3.24
N VAL A 8 3.58 6.75 -4.22
CA VAL A 8 4.81 6.00 -4.09
C VAL A 8 5.93 6.84 -4.70
N LYS A 9 6.91 7.26 -3.90
CA LYS A 9 8.08 7.98 -4.41
C LYS A 9 9.03 6.97 -5.06
N LEU A 10 9.28 7.12 -6.36
CA LEU A 10 10.19 6.23 -7.10
C LEU A 10 11.61 6.73 -7.09
N SER A 11 11.80 8.02 -7.36
CA SER A 11 13.10 8.62 -7.51
C SER A 11 13.07 10.11 -7.20
N GLU A 12 14.26 10.64 -6.97
CA GLU A 12 14.54 12.06 -6.85
C GLU A 12 15.62 12.37 -7.89
N GLY A 13 15.27 13.20 -8.88
CA GLY A 13 16.19 13.71 -9.88
C GLY A 13 16.61 15.13 -9.57
N GLY A 14 17.73 15.58 -10.14
CA GLY A 14 18.17 16.98 -10.10
C GLY A 14 19.57 17.21 -9.53
N LEU A 15 20.25 18.24 -10.07
CA LEU A 15 21.48 18.77 -9.50
C LEU A 15 21.18 19.52 -8.19
N TYR A 16 22.15 19.58 -7.28
CA TYR A 16 22.11 20.02 -5.87
C TYR A 16 21.08 21.11 -5.45
N SER A 17 20.63 22.01 -6.33
CA SER A 17 19.67 23.10 -6.05
C SER A 17 18.25 22.90 -6.60
N HIS A 18 17.99 21.96 -7.53
CA HIS A 18 16.69 21.80 -8.20
C HIS A 18 16.24 20.34 -8.18
N LYS A 19 15.67 19.91 -7.05
CA LYS A 19 15.15 18.56 -6.86
C LYS A 19 13.79 18.39 -7.52
N THR A 20 13.68 17.41 -8.40
CA THR A 20 12.44 16.94 -9.01
C THR A 20 12.11 15.58 -8.43
N ASN A 21 10.91 15.42 -7.88
CA ASN A 21 10.47 14.14 -7.33
C ASN A 21 9.55 13.43 -8.33
N PHE A 22 9.79 12.14 -8.53
CA PHE A 22 8.95 11.30 -9.38
C PHE A 22 8.13 10.35 -8.51
N TYR A 23 6.83 10.36 -8.72
CA TYR A 23 5.86 9.57 -7.98
C TYR A 23 5.03 8.67 -8.88
N ALA A 24 4.77 7.46 -8.42
CA ALA A 24 3.67 6.62 -8.87
C ALA A 24 2.45 6.96 -8.00
N VAL A 25 1.35 7.39 -8.62
CA VAL A 25 0.09 7.62 -7.91
C VAL A 25 -0.87 6.49 -8.25
N ILE A 26 -1.13 5.65 -7.25
CA ILE A 26 -2.02 4.49 -7.35
C ILE A 26 -3.32 4.84 -6.65
N ARG A 27 -4.45 4.61 -7.31
CA ARG A 27 -5.76 4.93 -6.74
C ARG A 27 -6.74 3.79 -6.92
N LYS A 28 -7.49 3.46 -5.86
CA LYS A 28 -8.65 2.57 -5.92
C LYS A 28 -9.84 3.25 -6.59
N LEU A 29 -10.43 2.56 -7.56
CA LEU A 29 -11.61 3.03 -8.29
C LEU A 29 -12.89 2.57 -7.59
N LYS A 30 -13.97 3.37 -7.71
CA LYS A 30 -15.26 3.08 -7.05
C LYS A 30 -15.94 1.79 -7.54
N ARG A 31 -15.63 1.33 -8.75
CA ARG A 31 -16.27 0.16 -9.38
C ARG A 31 -15.37 -1.08 -9.37
N GLY A 32 -14.39 -1.11 -8.46
CA GLY A 32 -13.31 -2.10 -8.47
C GLY A 32 -12.17 -1.68 -9.40
N GLY A 33 -11.01 -2.29 -9.18
CA GLY A 33 -9.78 -2.01 -9.91
C GLY A 33 -9.02 -0.77 -9.44
N TYR A 34 -7.95 -0.49 -10.17
CA TYR A 34 -6.93 0.48 -9.82
C TYR A 34 -6.64 1.41 -10.99
N SER A 35 -6.12 2.59 -10.67
CA SER A 35 -5.53 3.46 -11.66
C SER A 35 -4.13 3.87 -11.24
N LEU A 36 -3.20 3.87 -12.20
CA LEU A 36 -1.83 4.32 -12.04
C LEU A 36 -1.61 5.57 -12.90
N ARG A 37 -0.90 6.55 -12.35
CA ARG A 37 -0.34 7.66 -13.13
C ARG A 37 1.02 8.05 -12.56
N TRP A 38 1.91 8.45 -13.44
CA TRP A 38 3.18 9.04 -13.06
C TRP A 38 3.01 10.52 -12.84
N VAL A 39 3.62 11.02 -11.77
CA VAL A 39 3.58 12.42 -11.39
C VAL A 39 4.99 12.89 -11.11
N GLU A 40 5.45 13.83 -11.93
CA GLU A 40 6.68 14.55 -11.73
C GLU A 40 6.36 15.87 -11.03
N ARG A 41 7.03 16.12 -9.92
CA ARG A 41 6.89 17.36 -9.14
C ARG A 41 8.22 18.08 -9.12
N GLY A 42 8.31 19.16 -9.90
CA GLY A 42 9.48 20.01 -9.99
C GLY A 42 9.67 20.87 -8.74
N PHE A 43 10.92 21.29 -8.50
CA PHE A 43 11.27 22.21 -7.41
C PHE A 43 10.49 23.54 -7.50
N ASN A 44 10.17 23.96 -8.73
CA ASN A 44 9.44 25.18 -9.07
C ASN A 44 7.93 25.09 -8.77
N GLY A 45 7.46 24.00 -8.17
CA GLY A 45 6.05 23.79 -7.81
C GLY A 45 5.18 23.28 -8.96
N TYR A 46 5.70 23.22 -10.19
CA TYR A 46 4.96 22.66 -11.31
C TYR A 46 4.87 21.14 -11.19
N THR A 47 3.71 20.62 -11.56
CA THR A 47 3.41 19.19 -11.53
C THR A 47 3.02 18.74 -12.92
N VAL A 48 3.77 17.79 -13.47
CA VAL A 48 3.47 17.15 -14.75
C VAL A 48 2.96 15.74 -14.47
N SER A 49 1.91 15.33 -15.16
CA SER A 49 1.35 14.00 -14.98
C SER A 49 1.16 13.27 -16.29
N SER A 50 1.53 12.00 -16.30
CA SER A 50 1.29 11.11 -17.43
C SER A 50 -0.21 10.82 -17.60
N LYS A 51 -0.55 10.20 -18.73
CA LYS A 51 -1.86 9.56 -18.92
C LYS A 51 -2.10 8.54 -17.81
N THR A 52 -3.34 8.48 -17.35
CA THR A 52 -3.77 7.50 -16.35
C THR A 52 -4.02 6.15 -17.01
N GLN A 53 -3.40 5.11 -16.48
CA GLN A 53 -3.62 3.73 -16.87
C GLN A 53 -4.57 3.06 -15.87
N ARG A 54 -5.33 2.05 -16.32
CA ARG A 54 -6.30 1.32 -15.50
C ARG A 54 -5.93 -0.14 -15.44
N PHE A 55 -6.10 -0.72 -14.27
CA PHE A 55 -5.78 -2.11 -13.97
C PHE A 55 -6.94 -2.76 -13.23
N GLU A 56 -7.14 -4.05 -13.44
CA GLU A 56 -8.18 -4.81 -12.75
C GLU A 56 -7.70 -5.24 -11.37
N LYS A 57 -6.43 -5.65 -11.25
CA LYS A 57 -5.82 -6.15 -10.03
C LYS A 57 -4.66 -5.25 -9.59
N LEU A 58 -4.27 -5.35 -8.32
CA LEU A 58 -3.14 -4.58 -7.81
C LEU A 58 -1.82 -5.18 -8.33
N GLU A 59 -1.82 -6.50 -8.49
CA GLU A 59 -0.70 -7.30 -8.95
C GLU A 59 -0.24 -6.89 -10.35
N ASP A 60 -1.17 -6.43 -11.20
CA ASP A 60 -0.85 -5.92 -12.54
C ASP A 60 0.00 -4.63 -12.50
N ILE A 61 0.09 -3.97 -11.34
CA ILE A 61 0.91 -2.76 -11.13
C ILE A 61 2.33 -3.14 -10.68
N PHE A 62 2.58 -4.38 -10.26
CA PHE A 62 3.88 -4.78 -9.67
C PHE A 62 5.04 -4.73 -10.66
N ASP A 63 4.76 -4.85 -11.96
CA ASP A 63 5.76 -4.68 -13.02
C ASP A 63 6.29 -3.24 -13.09
N GLU A 64 5.46 -2.26 -12.72
CA GLU A 64 5.76 -0.83 -12.80
C GLU A 64 6.21 -0.26 -11.44
N VAL A 65 5.63 -0.76 -10.34
CA VAL A 65 5.88 -0.26 -8.99
C VAL A 65 6.13 -1.43 -8.04
N PRO A 66 7.31 -1.53 -7.41
CA PRO A 66 7.62 -2.64 -6.52
C PRO A 66 6.61 -2.77 -5.37
N PRO A 67 6.14 -4.00 -5.04
CA PRO A 67 5.15 -4.23 -3.99
C PRO A 67 5.64 -3.73 -2.61
N GLU A 68 6.95 -3.74 -2.36
CA GLU A 68 7.52 -3.18 -1.13
C GLU A 68 7.27 -1.68 -0.97
N ASP A 69 7.36 -0.92 -2.06
CA ASP A 69 7.21 0.53 -2.01
C ASP A 69 5.73 0.92 -1.89
N ILE A 70 4.84 0.15 -2.52
CA ILE A 70 3.39 0.24 -2.31
C ILE A 70 3.06 -0.04 -0.83
N TYR A 71 3.62 -1.11 -0.25
CA TYR A 71 3.42 -1.46 1.16
C TYR A 71 3.88 -0.34 2.10
N LYS A 72 5.07 0.23 1.88
CA LYS A 72 5.59 1.37 2.66
C LYS A 72 4.71 2.60 2.52
N ALA A 73 4.23 2.90 1.31
CA ALA A 73 3.40 4.05 1.04
C ALA A 73 2.01 3.94 1.71
N ILE A 74 1.40 2.74 1.71
CA ILE A 74 0.16 2.48 2.46
C ILE A 74 0.41 2.59 3.98
N LYS A 75 1.50 1.98 4.49
CA LYS A 75 1.85 2.01 5.92
C LYS A 75 1.99 3.43 6.48
N ASN A 76 2.64 4.29 5.69
CA ASN A 76 2.98 5.68 6.04
C ASN A 76 1.96 6.70 5.52
N HIS A 77 0.78 6.24 5.10
CA HIS A 77 -0.23 7.12 4.54
C HIS A 77 -0.68 8.18 5.57
N PRO A 78 -0.74 9.48 5.20
CA PRO A 78 -1.07 10.57 6.13
C PRO A 78 -2.52 10.53 6.63
N GLU A 79 -3.46 10.10 5.79
CA GLU A 79 -4.87 9.98 6.17
C GLU A 79 -5.13 8.72 7.01
N LYS A 80 -5.71 8.88 8.21
CA LYS A 80 -6.05 7.76 9.11
C LYS A 80 -6.99 6.74 8.46
N LYS A 81 -7.98 7.23 7.70
CA LYS A 81 -8.99 6.39 7.02
C LYS A 81 -8.42 5.57 5.86
N ALA A 82 -7.22 5.88 5.38
CA ALA A 82 -6.61 5.10 4.30
C ALA A 82 -6.28 3.68 4.72
N ARG A 83 -5.99 3.44 6.01
CA ARG A 83 -5.71 2.09 6.50
C ARG A 83 -6.91 1.15 6.33
N GLU A 84 -8.11 1.64 6.58
CA GLU A 84 -9.36 0.88 6.37
C GLU A 84 -9.60 0.67 4.86
N VAL A 85 -9.37 1.70 4.04
CA VAL A 85 -9.58 1.62 2.59
C VAL A 85 -8.63 0.65 1.91
N TRP A 86 -7.40 0.51 2.41
CA TRP A 86 -6.33 -0.31 1.84
C TRP A 86 -6.01 -1.56 2.66
N GLU A 87 -6.90 -1.95 3.58
CA GLU A 87 -6.65 -3.04 4.53
C GLU A 87 -6.35 -4.36 3.82
N GLU A 88 -7.16 -4.70 2.82
CA GLU A 88 -7.03 -5.95 2.04
C GLU A 88 -5.68 -6.01 1.30
N GLU A 89 -5.28 -4.93 0.64
CA GLU A 89 -4.01 -4.86 -0.09
C GLU A 89 -2.83 -4.82 0.86
N PHE A 90 -2.98 -4.16 2.01
CA PHE A 90 -1.94 -4.14 3.03
C PHE A 90 -1.66 -5.54 3.56
N LEU A 91 -2.72 -6.34 3.78
CA LEU A 91 -2.60 -7.75 4.16
C LEU A 91 -2.01 -8.61 3.04
N LEU A 92 -2.46 -8.42 1.80
CA LEU A 92 -1.92 -9.11 0.61
C LEU A 92 -0.42 -8.86 0.46
N LEU A 93 -0.01 -7.59 0.46
CA LEU A 93 1.38 -7.18 0.33
C LEU A 93 2.22 -7.67 1.51
N GLY A 94 1.68 -7.65 2.73
CA GLY A 94 2.35 -8.19 3.90
C GLY A 94 2.66 -9.69 3.77
N LYS A 95 1.68 -10.48 3.33
CA LYS A 95 1.86 -11.92 3.06
C LYS A 95 2.90 -12.16 1.96
N LEU A 96 2.81 -11.41 0.86
CA LEU A 96 3.71 -11.54 -0.29
C LEU A 96 5.17 -11.22 0.08
N LEU A 97 5.38 -10.20 0.92
CA LEU A 97 6.72 -9.76 1.34
C LEU A 97 7.28 -10.55 2.53
N GLY A 98 6.57 -11.56 3.05
CA GLY A 98 6.96 -12.29 4.25
C GLY A 98 7.09 -11.39 5.50
N ARG A 99 6.43 -10.23 5.50
CA ARG A 99 6.48 -9.28 6.61
C ARG A 99 5.35 -9.60 7.57
N PRO A 100 5.61 -9.72 8.88
CA PRO A 100 4.52 -9.80 9.83
C PRO A 100 3.72 -8.51 9.68
N VAL A 101 2.44 -8.62 9.33
CA VAL A 101 1.48 -7.52 9.43
C VAL A 101 1.19 -7.33 10.92
N SER A 102 2.23 -6.99 11.69
CA SER A 102 2.22 -6.95 13.14
C SER A 102 1.48 -5.71 13.61
N GLY A 103 0.23 -5.95 13.98
CA GLY A 103 -0.76 -5.00 14.47
C GLY A 103 -2.13 -5.66 14.59
N TRP A 104 -2.40 -6.69 13.77
CA TRP A 104 -3.54 -7.57 13.92
C TRP A 104 -3.12 -8.82 14.71
N LYS A 105 -3.26 -8.76 16.05
CA LYS A 105 -3.44 -9.98 16.82
C LYS A 105 -4.92 -10.36 16.62
N PRO A 106 -5.30 -11.38 15.83
CA PRO A 106 -6.50 -12.09 16.22
C PRO A 106 -6.24 -12.49 17.68
N ASN A 107 -7.20 -12.29 18.56
CA ASN A 107 -7.11 -12.86 19.89
C ASN A 107 -7.71 -14.26 19.76
N PRO A 108 -6.97 -15.32 19.34
CA PRO A 108 -7.48 -16.65 19.55
C PRO A 108 -7.48 -16.79 21.06
N LYS A 109 -8.64 -16.63 21.70
CA LYS A 109 -8.81 -17.19 23.04
C LYS A 109 -8.29 -18.63 22.92
N PRO A 110 -7.31 -19.06 23.73
CA PRO A 110 -6.92 -20.45 23.71
C PRO A 110 -8.18 -21.24 24.03
N THR A 111 -8.68 -22.01 23.06
CA THR A 111 -9.61 -23.10 23.35
C THR A 111 -8.89 -23.92 24.39
N ARG A 112 -9.42 -23.97 25.63
CA ARG A 112 -8.85 -24.76 26.73
C ARG A 112 -8.44 -26.11 26.13
N GLN A 113 -7.15 -26.39 26.10
CA GLN A 113 -6.66 -27.75 25.91
C GLN A 113 -7.11 -28.50 27.15
N VAL A 114 -8.28 -29.13 27.08
CA VAL A 114 -8.70 -30.13 28.05
C VAL A 114 -7.78 -31.32 27.77
N SER A 115 -6.82 -31.55 28.66
CA SER A 115 -6.04 -32.79 28.61
C SER A 115 -7.01 -33.98 28.79
N LEU A 116 -6.79 -35.07 28.05
CA LEU A 116 -7.62 -36.28 28.08
C LEU A 116 -7.85 -36.88 29.49
N LEU A 117 -7.07 -36.45 30.49
CA LEU A 117 -7.22 -36.82 31.89
C LEU A 117 -8.47 -36.24 32.57
N GLU A 118 -9.05 -35.14 32.07
CA GLU A 118 -10.26 -34.53 32.65
C GLU A 118 -11.58 -35.12 32.10
N VAL A 119 -11.53 -36.02 31.10
CA VAL A 119 -12.73 -36.60 30.47
C VAL A 119 -13.14 -37.95 31.09
N VAL A 120 -12.30 -38.53 31.95
CA VAL A 120 -12.49 -39.91 32.48
C VAL A 120 -12.64 -39.95 34.01
N SER A 121 -12.97 -38.83 34.67
CA SER A 121 -13.33 -38.81 36.10
C SER A 121 -14.84 -38.67 36.30
#